data_AF-A0A8R7TCE9-F1
#
_entry.id   AF-A0A8R7TCE9-F1
#
_cell.length_a   1.000
_cell.length_b   1.000
_cell.length_c   1.000
_cell.angle_alpha   90.00
_cell.angle_beta   90.00
_cell.angle_gamma   90.00
#
_symmetry.space_group_name_H-M   'P 1'
#
loop_
_entity.id
_entity.type
_entity.pdbx_description
1 polymer ?
#
loop_
_entity_poly.entity_id
_entity_poly.type
_entity_poly.pdbx_seq_one_letter_code
_entity_poly.pdbx_strand_id
1 'polypeptide(L)'
;MAFAASRRLSAAAAAPKLSSLFTPRPIPNPKPRPLSPESGDDPRRRKARPRSRHPWGEDAAALLRRLHEGRYLPGPYIPDAPHVVSPDAVKAAAERFGNDHQVVAKWLSGSDLKKVALFGCPSVERRTVFASKRLRAFFNLPEEKVCSSCKIRSSCQFINQEVPRYDKVILSDTMRILALFVLDAYPEPLQVTAEVKASVRKLLKDTINLSI
;
A
#
# COMPACT_ATOMS: atom_id res chain seq x y z
N MET A 1 21.55 -60.91 -13.58
CA MET A 1 21.51 -61.04 -12.11
C MET A 1 22.95 -61.24 -11.63
N ALA A 2 23.50 -60.33 -10.84
CA ALA A 2 24.76 -60.54 -10.11
C ALA A 2 24.79 -59.60 -8.91
N PHE A 3 24.84 -60.18 -7.72
CA PHE A 3 25.09 -59.53 -6.44
C PHE A 3 26.60 -59.34 -6.24
N ALA A 4 27.00 -58.25 -5.59
CA ALA A 4 28.14 -58.26 -4.67
C ALA A 4 27.93 -57.20 -3.58
N ALA A 5 27.90 -57.66 -2.34
CA ALA A 5 27.74 -56.89 -1.13
C ALA A 5 29.09 -56.76 -0.40
N SER A 6 29.29 -55.62 0.29
CA SER A 6 29.91 -55.48 1.63
C SER A 6 29.97 -53.98 1.96
N ARG A 7 29.27 -53.43 2.98
CA ARG A 7 29.59 -53.43 4.44
C ARG A 7 31.02 -52.91 4.70
N ARG A 8 31.33 -51.96 5.60
CA ARG A 8 30.59 -51.24 6.65
C ARG A 8 31.56 -50.25 7.35
N LEU A 9 30.99 -49.26 8.07
CA LEU A 9 31.49 -48.54 9.29
C LEU A 9 32.51 -47.40 9.07
N SER A 10 32.21 -46.12 9.32
CA SER A 10 31.84 -45.38 10.56
C SER A 10 33.06 -44.89 11.39
N ALA A 11 33.13 -43.56 11.56
CA ALA A 11 33.48 -42.79 12.77
C ALA A 11 34.59 -41.72 12.64
N ALA A 12 34.17 -40.47 12.92
CA ALA A 12 34.75 -39.45 13.80
C ALA A 12 36.20 -38.92 13.64
N ALA A 13 36.25 -37.62 13.31
CA ALA A 13 36.97 -36.50 13.96
C ALA A 13 38.45 -36.64 14.41
N ALA A 14 39.30 -35.75 13.85
CA ALA A 14 40.35 -35.04 14.58
C ALA A 14 40.86 -33.81 13.78
N ALA A 15 41.03 -32.68 14.45
CA ALA A 15 41.53 -31.41 13.92
C ALA A 15 43.07 -31.37 13.77
N PRO A 16 43.66 -30.56 12.86
CA PRO A 16 45.06 -30.23 12.92
C PRO A 16 45.32 -28.78 13.39
N LYS A 17 46.53 -28.59 13.91
CA LYS A 17 46.96 -27.57 14.86
C LYS A 17 47.45 -26.28 14.20
N LEU A 18 47.26 -25.19 14.91
CA LEU A 18 47.92 -23.88 14.77
C LEU A 18 49.44 -24.03 14.95
N SER A 19 50.22 -23.50 14.00
CA SER A 19 51.50 -22.87 14.32
C SER A 19 52.03 -22.00 13.17
N SER A 20 52.34 -20.75 13.54
CA SER A 20 53.46 -19.94 13.02
C SER A 20 53.38 -19.36 11.61
N LEU A 21 52.76 -18.18 11.48
CA LEU A 21 53.18 -17.14 10.52
C LEU A 21 53.01 -15.74 11.14
N PHE A 22 53.75 -15.45 12.21
CA PHE A 22 53.93 -14.09 12.72
C PHE A 22 55.41 -13.70 12.61
N THR A 23 55.75 -13.05 11.50
CA THR A 23 56.90 -12.12 11.45
C THR A 23 56.32 -10.72 11.18
N PRO A 24 56.42 -9.76 12.11
CA PRO A 24 55.91 -8.42 11.88
C PRO A 24 56.80 -7.68 10.88
N ARG A 25 56.21 -7.21 9.77
CA ARG A 25 56.85 -6.17 8.95
C ARG A 25 56.54 -4.79 9.55
N PRO A 26 57.48 -3.83 9.56
CA PRO A 26 57.20 -2.48 10.04
C PRO A 26 56.13 -1.81 9.17
N ILE A 27 55.06 -1.29 9.80
CA ILE A 27 54.02 -0.51 9.13
C ILE A 27 54.58 0.90 8.89
N PRO A 28 54.58 1.42 7.65
CA PRO A 28 54.94 2.82 7.39
C PRO A 28 53.90 3.76 8.01
N ASN A 29 54.37 4.80 8.70
CA ASN A 29 53.52 5.81 9.34
C ASN A 29 52.56 6.47 8.31
N PRO A 30 51.23 6.45 8.53
CA PRO A 30 50.31 7.14 7.64
C PRO A 30 50.42 8.66 7.84
N LYS A 31 50.56 9.40 6.73
CA LYS A 31 50.50 10.87 6.71
C LYS A 31 49.12 11.34 7.22
N PRO A 32 49.03 12.41 8.02
CA PRO A 32 47.74 12.96 8.45
C PRO A 32 46.91 13.37 7.23
N ARG A 33 45.72 12.77 7.09
CA ARG A 33 44.70 13.23 6.14
C ARG A 33 44.15 14.57 6.66
N PRO A 34 44.03 15.62 5.83
CA PRO A 34 43.34 16.83 6.23
C PRO A 34 41.90 16.49 6.63
N LEU A 35 41.50 16.90 7.83
CA LEU A 35 40.11 16.85 8.28
C LEU A 35 39.26 17.55 7.23
N SER A 36 38.38 16.78 6.59
CA SER A 36 37.33 17.34 5.75
C SER A 36 36.44 18.19 6.66
N PRO A 37 36.05 19.42 6.26
CA PRO A 37 35.06 20.17 7.01
C PRO A 37 33.80 19.32 7.14
N GLU A 38 33.27 19.23 8.35
CA GLU A 38 31.98 18.62 8.62
C GLU A 38 30.97 19.22 7.63
N SER A 39 30.52 18.40 6.68
CA SER A 39 29.53 18.81 5.70
C SER A 39 28.24 19.05 6.47
N GLY A 40 27.91 20.33 6.63
CA GLY A 40 26.92 20.81 7.57
C GLY A 40 25.54 20.16 7.45
N ASP A 41 24.78 20.32 8.53
CA ASP A 41 23.33 20.24 8.54
C ASP A 41 22.74 20.72 7.21
N ASP A 42 22.29 19.79 6.37
CA ASP A 42 21.48 20.13 5.21
C ASP A 42 20.09 20.56 5.73
N PRO A 43 19.72 21.85 5.68
CA PRO A 43 18.47 22.33 6.24
C PRO A 43 17.24 21.91 5.41
N ARG A 44 17.43 21.13 4.33
CA ARG A 44 16.41 20.87 3.31
C ARG A 44 15.72 19.52 3.38
N ARG A 45 15.94 18.69 4.41
CA ARG A 45 14.96 17.62 4.74
C ARG A 45 13.89 18.13 5.70
N ARG A 46 13.33 19.32 5.42
CA ARG A 46 12.03 19.68 5.96
C ARG A 46 11.04 18.63 5.46
N LYS A 47 10.70 17.64 6.29
CA LYS A 47 9.52 16.81 6.06
C LYS A 47 8.38 17.81 5.83
N ALA A 48 7.82 17.82 4.61
CA ALA A 48 6.67 18.66 4.30
C ALA A 48 5.65 18.43 5.41
N ARG A 49 5.19 19.50 6.06
CA ARG A 49 4.14 19.37 7.08
C ARG A 49 2.98 18.62 6.42
N PRO A 50 2.50 17.52 7.03
CA PRO A 50 1.36 16.81 6.48
C PRO A 50 0.22 17.81 6.26
N ARG A 51 -0.34 17.84 5.05
CA ARG A 51 -1.54 18.63 4.73
C ARG A 51 -2.60 18.34 5.79
N SER A 52 -3.28 19.38 6.27
CA SER A 52 -4.47 19.21 7.12
C SER A 52 -5.51 18.46 6.30
N ARG A 53 -5.79 17.22 6.69
CA ARG A 53 -6.80 16.38 6.04
C ARG A 53 -8.18 16.82 6.53
N HIS A 54 -9.13 16.84 5.61
CA HIS A 54 -10.53 17.08 5.95
C HIS A 54 -11.35 15.86 5.52
N PRO A 55 -11.39 14.79 6.35
CA PRO A 55 -12.25 13.64 6.09
C PRO A 55 -13.68 14.06 5.79
N TRP A 56 -14.40 13.28 4.98
CA TRP A 56 -15.73 13.61 4.47
C TRP A 56 -16.83 13.45 5.53
N GLY A 57 -16.72 14.17 6.65
CA GLY A 57 -17.74 14.25 7.70
C GLY A 57 -18.33 12.89 8.07
N GLU A 58 -19.65 12.78 7.91
CA GLU A 58 -20.43 11.57 8.22
C GLU A 58 -19.98 10.33 7.44
N ASP A 59 -19.51 10.46 6.20
CA ASP A 59 -19.07 9.32 5.39
C ASP A 59 -17.83 8.66 6.00
N ALA A 60 -16.86 9.48 6.44
CA ALA A 60 -15.66 9.00 7.11
C ALA A 60 -16.01 8.37 8.47
N ALA A 61 -16.89 9.01 9.23
CA ALA A 61 -17.35 8.50 10.52
C ALA A 61 -18.10 7.15 10.36
N ALA A 62 -18.95 7.01 9.34
CA ALA A 62 -19.68 5.78 9.05
C ALA A 62 -18.74 4.63 8.69
N LEU A 63 -17.73 4.87 7.85
CA LEU A 63 -16.70 3.87 7.54
C LEU A 63 -15.98 3.42 8.82
N LEU A 64 -15.51 4.37 9.62
CA LEU A 64 -14.74 4.07 10.83
C LEU A 64 -15.58 3.30 11.87
N ARG A 65 -16.84 3.71 12.06
CA ARG A 65 -17.80 3.01 12.92
C ARG A 65 -18.00 1.57 12.46
N ARG A 66 -18.27 1.35 11.16
CA ARG A 66 -18.49 0.00 10.64
C ARG A 66 -17.25 -0.89 10.78
N LEU A 67 -16.06 -0.33 10.55
CA LEU A 67 -14.79 -1.04 10.74
C LEU A 67 -14.54 -1.39 12.21
N HIS A 68 -14.94 -0.52 13.14
CA HIS A 68 -14.87 -0.79 14.57
C HIS A 68 -15.84 -1.91 15.00
N GLU A 69 -17.10 -1.82 14.59
CA GLU A 69 -18.13 -2.85 14.84
C GLU A 69 -17.71 -4.22 14.30
N GLY A 70 -17.07 -4.24 13.13
CA GLY A 70 -16.48 -5.45 12.54
C GLY A 70 -15.15 -5.90 13.17
N ARG A 71 -14.66 -5.23 14.22
CA ARG A 71 -13.38 -5.49 14.90
C ARG A 71 -12.15 -5.39 13.98
N TYR A 72 -12.25 -4.63 12.88
CA TYR A 72 -11.12 -4.32 12.01
C TYR A 72 -10.26 -3.17 12.57
N LEU A 73 -10.83 -2.28 13.38
CA LEU A 73 -10.13 -1.18 14.06
C LEU A 73 -10.32 -1.24 15.58
N PRO A 74 -9.29 -0.87 16.37
CA PRO A 74 -9.34 -0.92 17.83
C PRO A 74 -10.16 0.23 18.44
N GLY A 75 -11.00 -0.10 19.44
CA GLY A 75 -11.52 0.83 20.47
C GLY A 75 -12.55 1.91 20.05
N PRO A 76 -13.41 2.37 20.99
CA PRO A 76 -14.63 3.14 20.70
C PRO A 76 -14.42 4.65 20.48
N TYR A 77 -13.19 5.18 20.57
CA TYR A 77 -12.91 6.63 20.50
C TYR A 77 -12.67 7.16 19.07
N ILE A 78 -12.88 6.32 18.06
CA ILE A 78 -12.66 6.68 16.64
C ILE A 78 -13.78 7.56 16.04
N PRO A 79 -15.08 7.38 16.34
CA PRO A 79 -16.16 8.08 15.62
C PRO A 79 -16.09 9.61 15.71
N ASP A 80 -15.71 10.14 16.87
CA ASP A 80 -15.71 11.59 17.13
C ASP A 80 -14.41 12.29 16.70
N ALA A 81 -13.37 11.50 16.41
CA ALA A 81 -12.04 12.01 16.08
C ALA A 81 -11.39 11.19 14.94
N PRO A 82 -11.94 11.24 13.71
CA PRO A 82 -11.46 10.47 12.55
C PRO A 82 -10.00 10.76 12.17
N HIS A 83 -9.45 11.89 12.65
CA HIS A 83 -8.06 12.31 12.46
C HIS A 83 -7.05 11.59 13.36
N VAL A 84 -7.51 10.93 14.44
CA VAL A 84 -6.66 10.19 15.40
C VAL A 84 -6.15 8.89 14.77
N VAL A 85 -6.91 8.27 13.88
CA VAL A 85 -6.52 7.02 13.23
C VAL A 85 -5.67 7.32 11.99
N SER A 86 -4.53 6.64 11.87
CA SER A 86 -3.68 6.79 10.69
C SER A 86 -4.42 6.32 9.43
N PRO A 87 -4.34 7.04 8.29
CA PRO A 87 -4.95 6.60 7.05
C PRO A 87 -4.48 5.21 6.60
N ASP A 88 -3.24 4.84 6.95
CA ASP A 88 -2.69 3.51 6.65
C ASP A 88 -3.39 2.41 7.44
N ALA A 89 -3.70 2.63 8.72
CA ALA A 89 -4.47 1.69 9.52
C ALA A 89 -5.91 1.52 8.98
N VAL A 90 -6.56 2.63 8.59
CA VAL A 90 -7.92 2.58 8.02
C VAL A 90 -7.92 1.87 6.68
N LYS A 91 -6.94 2.13 5.79
CA LYS A 91 -6.78 1.40 4.52
C LYS A 91 -6.65 -0.11 4.76
N ALA A 92 -5.77 -0.51 5.67
CA ALA A 92 -5.55 -1.92 5.97
C ALA A 92 -6.80 -2.59 6.57
N ALA A 93 -7.53 -1.87 7.42
CA ALA A 93 -8.82 -2.34 7.96
C ALA A 93 -9.89 -2.46 6.87
N ALA A 94 -9.99 -1.48 5.98
CA ALA A 94 -10.92 -1.47 4.86
C ALA A 94 -10.63 -2.60 3.85
N GLU A 95 -9.36 -2.92 3.60
CA GLU A 95 -8.96 -4.07 2.79
C GLU A 95 -9.45 -5.39 3.40
N ARG A 96 -9.19 -5.62 4.70
CA ARG A 96 -9.66 -6.82 5.41
C ARG A 96 -11.18 -6.91 5.39
N PHE A 97 -11.88 -5.82 5.67
CA PHE A 97 -13.33 -5.75 5.59
C PHE A 97 -13.84 -6.11 4.19
N GLY A 98 -13.23 -5.56 3.14
CA GLY A 98 -13.60 -5.89 1.77
C GLY A 98 -13.31 -7.35 1.40
N ASN A 99 -12.22 -7.92 1.91
CA ASN A 99 -11.90 -9.33 1.71
C ASN A 99 -12.97 -10.25 2.32
N ASP A 100 -13.40 -9.96 3.55
CA ASP A 100 -14.37 -10.79 4.27
C ASP A 100 -15.79 -10.66 3.67
N HIS A 101 -16.11 -9.51 3.09
CA HIS A 101 -17.44 -9.23 2.52
C HIS A 101 -17.44 -9.25 0.98
N GLN A 102 -16.51 -9.97 0.34
CA GLN A 102 -16.33 -9.99 -1.11
C GLN A 102 -17.61 -10.31 -1.91
N VAL A 103 -18.57 -11.02 -1.31
CA VAL A 103 -19.90 -11.28 -1.89
C VAL A 103 -20.68 -10.01 -2.21
N VAL A 104 -20.48 -8.93 -1.44
CA VAL A 104 -21.13 -7.63 -1.60
C VAL A 104 -20.77 -6.97 -2.93
N ALA A 105 -19.58 -7.23 -3.47
CA ALA A 105 -19.10 -6.61 -4.69
C ALA A 105 -20.05 -6.78 -5.89
N LYS A 106 -20.81 -7.89 -5.93
CA LYS A 106 -21.76 -8.21 -7.01
C LYS A 106 -22.97 -7.28 -7.05
N TRP A 107 -23.27 -6.62 -5.94
CA TRP A 107 -24.46 -5.78 -5.76
C TRP A 107 -24.13 -4.28 -5.86
N LEU A 108 -22.86 -3.94 -5.99
CA LEU A 108 -22.43 -2.54 -6.12
C LEU A 108 -22.75 -1.98 -7.51
N SER A 109 -23.09 -0.69 -7.54
CA SER A 109 -23.37 0.04 -8.77
C SER A 109 -22.16 0.04 -9.71
N GLY A 110 -22.27 -0.69 -10.83
CA GLY A 110 -21.23 -0.76 -11.85
C GLY A 110 -20.91 0.59 -12.48
N SER A 111 -21.91 1.48 -12.62
CA SER A 111 -21.72 2.82 -13.18
C SER A 111 -20.91 3.72 -12.24
N ASP A 112 -21.15 3.62 -10.93
CA ASP A 112 -20.41 4.37 -9.91
C ASP A 112 -18.98 3.82 -9.74
N LEU A 113 -18.80 2.50 -9.77
CA LEU A 113 -17.47 1.87 -9.79
C LEU A 113 -16.67 2.31 -11.01
N LYS A 114 -17.29 2.39 -12.19
CA LYS A 114 -16.64 2.83 -13.42
C LYS A 114 -16.20 4.30 -13.34
N LYS A 115 -16.99 5.18 -12.72
CA LYS A 115 -16.59 6.59 -12.48
C LYS A 115 -15.36 6.68 -11.57
N VAL A 116 -15.34 5.89 -10.49
CA VAL A 116 -14.16 5.81 -9.60
C VAL A 116 -12.94 5.27 -10.36
N ALA A 117 -13.12 4.27 -11.22
CA ALA A 117 -12.05 3.71 -12.03
C ALA A 117 -11.46 4.75 -13.02
N LEU A 118 -12.32 5.54 -13.66
CA LEU A 118 -11.95 6.59 -14.62
C LEU A 118 -11.23 7.76 -13.97
N PHE A 119 -11.46 8.04 -12.69
CA PHE A 119 -10.78 9.12 -11.98
C PHE A 119 -9.25 8.92 -11.89
N GLY A 120 -8.79 7.66 -11.87
CA GLY A 120 -7.37 7.32 -11.79
C GLY A 120 -6.94 6.82 -10.41
N CYS A 121 -5.63 6.89 -10.14
CA CYS A 121 -5.06 6.43 -8.86
C CYS A 121 -5.14 7.54 -7.79
N PRO A 122 -5.68 7.26 -6.59
CA PRO A 122 -5.71 8.25 -5.50
C PRO A 122 -4.37 8.37 -4.74
N SER A 123 -3.40 7.49 -5.01
CA SER A 123 -2.06 7.53 -4.44
C SER A 123 -1.06 6.84 -5.37
N VAL A 124 0.24 7.18 -5.24
CA VAL A 124 1.35 6.52 -5.94
C VAL A 124 1.85 5.26 -5.23
N GLU A 125 1.32 4.94 -4.05
CA GLU A 125 1.65 3.73 -3.31
C GLU A 125 1.31 2.48 -4.12
N ARG A 126 2.27 1.57 -4.28
CA ARG A 126 2.15 0.36 -5.13
C ARG A 126 0.83 -0.39 -4.93
N ARG A 127 0.42 -0.66 -3.69
CA ARG A 127 -0.83 -1.39 -3.40
C ARG A 127 -2.05 -0.64 -3.94
N THR A 128 -2.11 0.67 -3.72
CA THR A 128 -3.20 1.53 -4.19
C THR A 128 -3.21 1.63 -5.71
N VAL A 129 -2.03 1.83 -6.33
CA VAL A 129 -1.93 1.91 -7.79
C VAL A 129 -2.42 0.61 -8.43
N PHE A 130 -1.98 -0.54 -7.93
CA PHE A 130 -2.39 -1.83 -8.46
C PHE A 130 -3.88 -2.11 -8.21
N ALA A 131 -4.42 -1.70 -7.06
CA ALA A 131 -5.85 -1.76 -6.79
C ALA A 131 -6.66 -0.96 -7.81
N SER A 132 -6.28 0.30 -8.06
CA SER A 132 -6.95 1.15 -9.06
C SER A 132 -6.82 0.60 -10.48
N LYS A 133 -5.67 0.04 -10.83
CA LYS A 133 -5.43 -0.63 -12.12
C LYS A 133 -6.30 -1.87 -12.30
N ARG A 134 -6.43 -2.72 -11.27
CA ARG A 134 -7.30 -3.90 -11.33
C ARG A 134 -8.77 -3.53 -11.49
N LEU A 135 -9.22 -2.48 -10.79
CA LEU A 135 -10.56 -1.94 -10.97
C LEU A 135 -10.79 -1.44 -12.41
N ARG A 136 -9.80 -0.80 -13.04
CA ARG A 136 -9.86 -0.40 -14.46
C ARG A 136 -9.83 -1.57 -15.41
N ALA A 137 -8.98 -2.57 -15.16
CA ALA A 137 -8.90 -3.79 -15.94
C ALA A 137 -10.24 -4.52 -15.98
N PHE A 138 -10.96 -4.59 -14.85
CA PHE A 138 -12.32 -5.14 -14.79
C PHE A 138 -13.28 -4.47 -15.81
N PHE A 139 -13.18 -3.14 -15.98
CA PHE A 139 -14.01 -2.37 -16.92
C PHE A 139 -13.45 -2.25 -18.34
N ASN A 140 -12.39 -2.99 -18.71
CA ASN A 140 -11.71 -2.82 -20.01
C ASN A 140 -11.23 -1.37 -20.27
N LEU A 141 -10.83 -0.65 -19.22
CA LEU A 141 -10.34 0.71 -19.39
C LEU A 141 -8.84 0.70 -19.72
N PRO A 142 -8.40 1.29 -20.85
CA PRO A 142 -6.99 1.29 -21.23
C PRO A 142 -6.18 2.16 -20.27
N GLU A 143 -5.11 1.57 -19.71
CA GLU A 143 -4.26 2.24 -18.72
C GLU A 143 -3.60 3.49 -19.28
N GLU A 144 -3.21 3.49 -20.56
CA GLU A 144 -2.63 4.65 -21.22
C GLU A 144 -3.56 5.87 -21.18
N LYS A 145 -4.85 5.67 -21.45
CA LYS A 145 -5.85 6.76 -21.48
C LYS A 145 -6.11 7.35 -20.09
N VAL A 146 -6.13 6.52 -19.05
CA VAL A 146 -6.38 7.02 -17.68
C VAL A 146 -5.09 7.56 -17.06
N CYS A 147 -3.95 6.94 -17.32
CA CYS A 147 -2.67 7.43 -16.82
C CYS A 147 -2.22 8.70 -17.54
N SER A 148 -2.63 8.98 -18.77
CA SER A 148 -2.27 10.22 -19.49
C SER A 148 -2.91 11.47 -18.86
N SER A 149 -4.14 11.35 -18.35
CA SER A 149 -4.85 12.42 -17.64
C SER A 149 -4.60 12.42 -16.11
N CYS A 150 -3.77 11.51 -15.60
CA CYS A 150 -3.52 11.37 -14.18
C CYS A 150 -2.64 12.52 -13.64
N LYS A 151 -3.17 13.31 -12.71
CA LYS A 151 -2.49 14.48 -12.13
C LYS A 151 -1.23 14.14 -11.32
N ILE A 152 -1.07 12.89 -10.90
CA ILE A 152 0.10 12.39 -10.16
C ILE A 152 0.97 11.46 -11.02
N ARG A 153 0.82 11.50 -12.35
CA ARG A 153 1.58 10.65 -13.29
C ARG A 153 3.10 10.81 -13.10
N SER A 154 3.58 12.04 -12.94
CA SER A 154 5.02 12.35 -12.85
C SER A 154 5.73 11.72 -11.65
N SER A 155 4.99 11.39 -10.58
CA SER A 155 5.53 10.73 -9.38
C SER A 155 5.20 9.24 -9.29
N CYS A 156 4.48 8.69 -10.28
CA CYS A 156 4.10 7.28 -10.30
C CYS A 156 5.23 6.43 -10.92
N GLN A 157 5.61 5.35 -10.24
CA GLN A 157 6.59 4.38 -10.77
C GLN A 157 5.98 3.32 -11.70
N PHE A 158 4.64 3.27 -11.80
CA PHE A 158 3.88 2.22 -12.49
C PHE A 158 3.03 2.80 -13.63
N ILE A 159 3.57 3.80 -14.33
CA ILE A 159 2.90 4.50 -15.43
C ILE A 159 2.56 3.51 -16.54
N ASN A 160 1.31 3.54 -17.02
CA ASN A 160 0.81 2.68 -18.11
C ASN A 160 1.00 1.17 -17.89
N GLN A 161 1.49 0.74 -16.72
CA GLN A 161 1.71 -0.67 -16.42
C GLN A 161 0.38 -1.41 -16.32
N GLU A 162 0.26 -2.49 -17.07
CA GLU A 162 -0.90 -3.36 -17.00
C GLU A 162 -0.83 -4.31 -15.79
N VAL A 163 -1.99 -4.81 -15.38
CA VAL A 163 -2.12 -5.77 -14.29
C VAL A 163 -3.02 -6.92 -14.75
N PRO A 164 -2.89 -8.12 -14.17
CA PRO A 164 -3.79 -9.22 -14.47
C PRO A 164 -5.25 -8.79 -14.32
N ARG A 165 -6.06 -9.13 -15.32
CA ARG A 165 -7.49 -8.93 -15.31
C ARG A 165 -8.14 -9.96 -14.38
N TYR A 166 -9.17 -9.53 -13.66
CA TYR A 166 -10.07 -10.41 -12.92
C TYR A 166 -11.49 -10.26 -13.46
N ASP A 167 -12.23 -11.35 -13.52
CA ASP A 167 -13.62 -11.38 -14.01
C ASP A 167 -14.63 -10.86 -12.98
N LYS A 168 -14.15 -10.48 -11.80
CA LYS A 168 -14.95 -9.92 -10.72
C LYS A 168 -14.27 -8.68 -10.13
N VAL A 169 -15.10 -7.77 -9.60
CA VAL A 169 -14.63 -6.66 -8.78
C VAL A 169 -14.00 -7.21 -7.50
N ILE A 170 -12.79 -6.79 -7.18
CA ILE A 170 -12.12 -7.13 -5.92
C ILE A 170 -12.54 -6.10 -4.87
N LEU A 171 -13.32 -6.51 -3.87
CA LEU A 171 -13.87 -5.57 -2.90
C LEU A 171 -12.80 -5.01 -1.96
N SER A 172 -11.79 -5.79 -1.61
CA SER A 172 -10.61 -5.30 -0.85
C SER A 172 -9.96 -4.10 -1.55
N ASP A 173 -9.79 -4.17 -2.88
CA ASP A 173 -9.20 -3.08 -3.66
C ASP A 173 -10.11 -1.85 -3.69
N THR A 174 -11.40 -2.07 -3.94
CA THR A 174 -12.41 -1.02 -3.93
C THR A 174 -12.43 -0.32 -2.58
N MET A 175 -12.48 -1.05 -1.47
CA MET A 175 -12.51 -0.50 -0.13
C MET A 175 -11.24 0.29 0.22
N ARG A 176 -10.06 -0.19 -0.23
CA ARG A 176 -8.81 0.58 -0.10
C ARG A 176 -8.90 1.93 -0.81
N ILE A 177 -9.45 1.95 -2.03
CA ILE A 177 -9.61 3.16 -2.84
C ILE A 177 -10.63 4.10 -2.19
N LEU A 178 -11.80 3.60 -1.80
CA LEU A 178 -12.86 4.39 -1.15
C LEU A 178 -12.37 5.00 0.17
N ALA A 179 -11.64 4.24 0.99
CA ALA A 179 -11.06 4.71 2.25
C ALA A 179 -10.14 5.92 2.03
N LEU A 180 -9.30 5.90 1.00
CA LEU A 180 -8.42 7.05 0.68
C LEU A 180 -9.22 8.32 0.35
N PHE A 181 -10.31 8.18 -0.40
CA PHE A 181 -11.16 9.32 -0.74
C PHE A 181 -11.85 9.91 0.48
N VAL A 182 -12.54 9.08 1.27
CA VAL A 182 -13.32 9.59 2.40
C VAL A 182 -12.46 10.14 3.53
N LEU A 183 -11.20 9.71 3.64
CA LEU A 183 -10.25 10.25 4.60
C LEU A 183 -9.51 11.51 4.10
N ASP A 184 -9.77 11.98 2.87
CA ASP A 184 -8.99 13.03 2.20
C ASP A 184 -7.47 12.75 2.27
N ALA A 185 -7.12 11.46 2.10
CA ALA A 185 -5.75 10.95 2.25
C ALA A 185 -5.02 10.80 0.90
N TYR A 186 -5.33 11.68 -0.05
CA TYR A 186 -4.76 11.72 -1.40
C TYR A 186 -3.96 13.02 -1.65
N PRO A 187 -2.98 13.02 -2.58
CA PRO A 187 -2.19 14.21 -2.91
C PRO A 187 -3.03 15.42 -3.34
N GLU A 188 -2.59 16.62 -2.93
CA GLU A 188 -3.27 17.90 -3.21
C GLU A 188 -3.60 18.20 -4.69
N PRO A 189 -2.77 17.80 -5.69
CA PRO A 189 -3.14 17.99 -7.10
C PRO A 189 -4.46 17.31 -7.48
N LEU A 190 -4.87 16.26 -6.76
CA LEU A 190 -6.11 15.54 -7.02
C LEU A 190 -7.32 16.33 -6.52
N GLN A 191 -7.91 17.11 -7.42
CA GLN A 191 -9.25 17.66 -7.22
C GLN A 191 -10.29 16.60 -7.57
N VAL A 192 -10.97 16.09 -6.53
CA VAL A 192 -12.08 15.13 -6.68
C VAL A 192 -13.34 15.90 -7.08
N THR A 193 -13.95 15.54 -8.22
CA THR A 193 -15.17 16.19 -8.71
C THR A 193 -16.38 15.81 -7.84
N ALA A 194 -17.43 16.64 -7.87
CA ALA A 194 -18.67 16.36 -7.14
C ALA A 194 -19.31 15.02 -7.56
N GLU A 195 -19.19 14.67 -8.85
CA GLU A 195 -19.69 13.39 -9.37
C GLU A 195 -18.94 12.19 -8.78
N VAL A 196 -17.60 12.23 -8.75
CA VAL A 196 -16.79 11.16 -8.15
C VAL A 196 -17.07 11.08 -6.65
N LYS A 197 -17.19 12.22 -5.98
CA LYS A 197 -17.56 12.29 -4.56
C LYS A 197 -18.90 11.61 -4.30
N ALA A 198 -19.93 11.91 -5.10
CA ALA A 198 -21.24 11.28 -4.99
C ALA A 198 -21.18 9.76 -5.22
N SER A 199 -20.43 9.30 -6.23
CA SER A 199 -20.24 7.87 -6.49
C SER A 199 -19.51 7.16 -5.35
N VAL A 200 -18.44 7.75 -4.80
CA VAL A 200 -17.72 7.19 -3.65
C VAL A 200 -18.63 7.06 -2.43
N ARG A 201 -19.42 8.10 -2.12
CA ARG A 201 -20.38 8.11 -1.01
C ARG A 201 -21.42 7.00 -1.14
N LYS A 202 -22.01 6.88 -2.32
CA LYS A 202 -22.99 5.84 -2.62
C LYS A 202 -22.40 4.44 -2.50
N LEU A 203 -21.25 4.19 -3.12
CA LEU A 203 -20.57 2.90 -3.04
C LEU A 203 -20.20 2.53 -1.60
N LEU A 204 -19.73 3.49 -0.81
CA LEU A 204 -19.44 3.27 0.60
C LEU A 204 -20.70 2.88 1.38
N LYS A 205 -21.78 3.66 1.23
CA LYS A 205 -23.07 3.39 1.89
C LYS A 205 -23.63 2.03 1.51
N ASP A 206 -23.65 1.70 0.22
CA ASP A 206 -24.12 0.41 -0.29
C ASP A 206 -23.28 -0.72 0.29
N THR A 207 -21.95 -0.58 0.31
CA THR A 207 -21.06 -1.61 0.86
C THR A 207 -21.32 -1.83 2.36
N ILE A 208 -21.44 -0.77 3.15
CA ILE A 208 -21.70 -0.84 4.59
C ILE A 208 -23.03 -1.55 4.85
N ASN A 209 -24.10 -1.17 4.13
CA ASN A 209 -25.44 -1.70 4.34
C ASN A 209 -25.59 -3.16 3.92
N LEU A 210 -24.86 -3.59 2.88
CA LEU A 210 -24.92 -4.94 2.35
C LEU A 210 -23.98 -5.92 3.09
N SER A 211 -23.05 -5.39 3.89
CA SER A 211 -22.11 -6.18 4.70
C SER A 211 -22.74 -6.45 6.07
N ILE A 212 -23.72 -7.34 6.13
CA ILE A 212 -24.41 -7.77 7.36
C ILE A 212 -23.63 -8.90 8.03
#